data_AF-A0A7Z9PZM9-F1
#
_entry.id   AF-A0A7Z9PZM9-F1
#
_cell.length_a   1.000
_cell.length_b   1.000
_cell.length_c   1.000
_cell.angle_alpha   90.00
_cell.angle_beta   90.00
_cell.angle_gamma   90.00
#
_symmetry.space_group_name_H-M   'P 1'
#
loop_
_entity.id
_entity.type
_entity.pdbx_description
1 polymer ?
#
loop_
_entity_poly.entity_id
_entity_poly.type
_entity_poly.pdbx_seq_one_letter_code
_entity_poly.pdbx_strand_id
1 'polypeptide(L)'
;GVKEKTVTLIGGDRPLFGVKVKSRRPLADWDRFRGLSSELGCWPLIIPTEKNTLAPLEEGLTGFGEGASPVESLLNGADGKTIFSKLENEQEGEPEEGSWPGQLPGAGRYTLIKPVKKGIFGSELIIALIPAGNPWEVFAYLNYGGWNDCPEPRAHVAIHRMWNEEYGAEPVTLTHDTLECRVPNPPSDKDSAMRLAHQHYLYCYDIVDQGVETLNNLGGTLLNNNIWYFWWD
;
A
#
# COMPACT_ATOMS: atom_id res chain seq x y z
N GLY A 1 -20.10 19.17 10.57
CA GLY A 1 -20.83 19.63 9.38
C GLY A 1 -20.04 19.28 8.16
N VAL A 2 -20.43 18.22 7.45
CA VAL A 2 -19.79 17.79 6.21
C VAL A 2 -20.28 18.74 5.12
N LYS A 3 -19.40 19.60 4.59
CA LYS A 3 -19.71 20.49 3.47
C LYS A 3 -19.30 19.77 2.19
N GLU A 4 -20.30 19.41 1.39
CA GLU A 4 -20.26 18.79 0.06
C GLU A 4 -19.50 17.45 -0.07
N LYS A 5 -20.27 16.38 -0.29
CA LYS A 5 -19.77 15.10 -0.82
C LYS A 5 -20.15 15.06 -2.30
N THR A 6 -19.24 15.38 -3.20
CA THR A 6 -19.48 15.21 -4.64
C THR A 6 -19.04 13.81 -5.02
N VAL A 7 -19.99 12.89 -5.20
CA VAL A 7 -19.69 11.53 -5.67
C VAL A 7 -19.46 11.56 -7.18
N THR A 8 -18.28 11.19 -7.64
CA THR A 8 -17.96 11.05 -9.07
C THR A 8 -17.47 9.63 -9.31
N LEU A 9 -18.17 8.89 -10.19
CA LEU A 9 -17.72 7.59 -10.67
C LEU A 9 -16.49 7.78 -11.55
N ILE A 10 -15.47 6.95 -11.34
CA ILE A 10 -14.21 6.96 -12.10
C ILE A 10 -14.12 5.59 -12.79
N GLY A 11 -13.74 5.54 -14.06
CA GLY A 11 -13.61 4.28 -14.82
C GLY A 11 -14.37 4.36 -16.13
N GLY A 12 -13.65 4.16 -17.23
CA GLY A 12 -14.20 4.13 -18.60
C GLY A 12 -15.11 2.93 -18.84
N ASP A 13 -14.67 1.97 -19.67
CA ASP A 13 -15.51 0.83 -20.11
C ASP A 13 -15.82 -0.21 -19.01
N ARG A 14 -15.20 -0.08 -17.82
CA ARG A 14 -15.59 -0.78 -16.59
C ARG A 14 -15.92 0.24 -15.50
N PRO A 15 -17.10 0.16 -14.85
CA PRO A 15 -17.41 1.04 -13.74
C PRO A 15 -16.59 0.61 -12.53
N LEU A 16 -15.55 1.38 -12.19
CA LEU A 16 -15.07 1.39 -10.81
C LEU A 16 -16.07 2.26 -10.03
N PHE A 17 -16.75 1.68 -9.04
CA PHE A 17 -17.66 2.42 -8.16
C PHE A 17 -16.85 3.23 -7.14
N GLY A 18 -15.91 4.06 -7.62
CA GLY A 18 -15.14 4.98 -6.80
C GLY A 18 -16.03 6.14 -6.40
N VAL A 19 -16.19 6.37 -5.10
CA VAL A 19 -16.87 7.57 -4.60
C VAL A 19 -15.81 8.58 -4.22
N LYS A 20 -15.44 9.50 -5.11
CA LYS A 20 -14.52 10.59 -4.76
C LYS A 20 -15.07 11.43 -3.59
N VAL A 21 -14.66 11.14 -2.34
CA VAL A 21 -15.02 11.98 -1.18
C VAL A 21 -13.90 12.95 -0.87
N LYS A 22 -14.17 14.25 -0.97
CA LYS A 22 -13.26 15.28 -0.44
C LYS A 22 -13.31 15.25 1.10
N SER A 23 -12.24 14.77 1.73
CA SER A 23 -12.19 14.62 3.18
C SER A 23 -11.36 15.71 3.87
N ARG A 24 -11.81 16.15 5.04
CA ARG A 24 -11.00 16.95 6.00
C ARG A 24 -10.42 16.10 7.13
N ARG A 25 -10.75 14.81 7.16
CA ARG A 25 -10.31 13.82 8.16
C ARG A 25 -10.14 12.46 7.46
N PRO A 26 -9.20 12.36 6.50
CA PRO A 26 -9.11 11.24 5.56
C PRO A 26 -9.01 9.88 6.26
N LEU A 27 -8.21 9.77 7.33
CA LEU A 27 -8.11 8.52 8.10
C LEU A 27 -9.43 8.12 8.79
N ALA A 28 -10.15 9.07 9.38
CA ALA A 28 -11.42 8.78 10.04
C ALA A 28 -12.52 8.40 9.05
N ASP A 29 -12.51 9.01 7.86
CA ASP A 29 -13.43 8.62 6.79
C ASP A 29 -13.02 7.27 6.19
N TRP A 30 -11.73 6.97 6.05
CA TRP A 30 -11.23 5.66 5.66
C TRP A 30 -11.68 4.58 6.66
N ASP A 31 -11.53 4.81 7.96
CA ASP A 31 -12.01 3.88 9.02
C ASP A 31 -13.51 3.58 8.86
N ARG A 32 -14.29 4.62 8.57
CA ARG A 32 -15.74 4.47 8.36
C ARG A 32 -16.06 3.59 7.15
N PHE A 33 -15.40 3.81 6.01
CA PHE A 33 -15.62 2.98 4.83
C PHE A 33 -15.05 1.57 5.00
N ARG A 34 -13.92 1.43 5.69
CA ARG A 34 -13.29 0.15 6.01
C ARG A 34 -14.21 -0.73 6.84
N GLY A 35 -14.95 -0.13 7.78
CA GLY A 35 -15.99 -0.82 8.56
C GLY A 35 -17.19 -1.29 7.74
N LEU A 36 -17.38 -0.76 6.52
CA LEU A 36 -18.45 -1.15 5.59
C LEU A 36 -17.95 -2.06 4.46
N SER A 37 -16.64 -2.34 4.38
CA SER A 37 -16.03 -3.02 3.23
C SER A 37 -16.66 -4.38 2.92
N SER A 38 -16.90 -5.20 3.94
CA SER A 38 -17.51 -6.53 3.75
C SER A 38 -18.95 -6.48 3.26
N GLU A 39 -19.70 -5.42 3.60
CA GLU A 39 -21.08 -5.23 3.13
C GLU A 39 -21.10 -4.67 1.70
N LEU A 40 -20.18 -3.75 1.40
CA LEU A 40 -20.12 -3.09 0.09
C LEU A 40 -19.37 -3.91 -0.96
N GLY A 41 -18.61 -4.93 -0.56
CA GLY A 41 -17.69 -5.65 -1.45
C GLY A 41 -16.58 -4.73 -1.98
N CYS A 42 -16.24 -3.67 -1.25
CA CYS A 42 -15.28 -2.67 -1.67
C CYS A 42 -14.24 -2.33 -0.60
N TRP A 43 -13.01 -2.08 -1.02
CA TRP A 43 -11.93 -1.60 -0.18
C TRP A 43 -11.71 -0.09 -0.34
N PRO A 44 -11.67 0.69 0.76
CA PRO A 44 -11.33 2.11 0.68
C PRO A 44 -9.84 2.33 0.48
N LEU A 45 -9.48 3.29 -0.37
CA LEU A 45 -8.10 3.72 -0.59
C LEU A 45 -8.03 5.24 -0.63
N ILE A 46 -7.20 5.86 0.21
CA ILE A 46 -6.96 7.30 0.18
C ILE A 46 -5.99 7.60 -0.97
N ILE A 47 -6.39 8.48 -1.87
CA ILE A 47 -5.56 8.91 -3.00
C ILE A 47 -5.29 10.42 -2.86
N PRO A 48 -4.03 10.82 -2.61
CA PRO A 48 -3.62 12.21 -2.75
C PRO A 48 -3.88 12.70 -4.17
N THR A 49 -4.37 13.92 -4.37
CA THR A 49 -4.65 14.45 -5.73
C THR A 49 -3.64 15.47 -6.21
N GLU A 50 -2.48 15.57 -5.55
CA GLU A 50 -1.35 16.33 -6.11
C GLU A 50 -0.78 15.53 -7.29
N LYS A 51 -0.28 16.26 -8.30
CA LYS A 51 0.20 15.81 -9.63
C LYS A 51 0.44 14.29 -9.81
N ASN A 52 -0.12 13.72 -10.90
CA ASN A 52 0.15 12.37 -11.44
C ASN A 52 -0.29 11.16 -10.59
N THR A 53 -1.10 11.37 -9.56
CA THR A 53 -1.61 10.33 -8.66
C THR A 53 -2.83 9.56 -9.16
N LEU A 54 -3.59 10.14 -10.10
CA LEU A 54 -4.76 9.49 -10.70
C LEU A 54 -4.42 8.67 -11.95
N ALA A 55 -3.31 8.96 -12.63
CA ALA A 55 -2.93 8.27 -13.87
C ALA A 55 -2.74 6.75 -13.67
N PRO A 56 -2.10 6.25 -12.59
CA PRO A 56 -2.05 4.81 -12.32
C PRO A 56 -3.43 4.18 -12.12
N LEU A 57 -4.37 4.91 -11.49
CA LEU A 57 -5.76 4.46 -11.36
C LEU A 57 -6.44 4.40 -12.72
N GLU A 58 -6.25 5.40 -13.57
CA GLU A 58 -6.91 5.48 -14.88
C GLU A 58 -6.35 4.44 -15.87
N GLU A 59 -5.03 4.23 -15.89
CA GLU A 59 -4.36 3.28 -16.77
C GLU A 59 -4.62 1.83 -16.34
N GLY A 60 -4.49 1.52 -15.04
CA GLY A 60 -4.68 0.17 -14.52
C GLY A 60 -6.10 -0.39 -14.70
N LEU A 61 -7.08 0.48 -14.89
CA LEU A 61 -8.49 0.11 -15.09
C LEU A 61 -8.84 -0.26 -16.54
N THR A 62 -7.90 -0.15 -17.48
CA THR A 62 -8.15 -0.40 -18.92
C THR A 62 -7.63 -1.75 -19.42
N GLY A 63 -6.95 -2.55 -18.57
CA GLY A 63 -6.16 -3.72 -19.01
C GLY A 63 -6.85 -5.09 -19.00
N PHE A 64 -8.06 -5.24 -18.47
CA PHE A 64 -8.69 -6.56 -18.30
C PHE A 64 -9.84 -6.79 -19.31
N GLY A 65 -9.83 -7.93 -20.01
CA GLY A 65 -10.90 -8.34 -20.95
C GLY A 65 -12.21 -8.71 -20.24
N GLU A 66 -13.37 -8.36 -20.82
CA GLU A 66 -14.71 -8.54 -20.23
C GLU A 66 -14.89 -9.90 -19.53
N GLY A 67 -15.44 -9.89 -18.31
CA GLY A 67 -15.84 -11.09 -17.57
C GLY A 67 -14.77 -11.77 -16.71
N ALA A 68 -13.48 -11.43 -16.85
CA ALA A 68 -12.42 -11.98 -16.00
C ALA A 68 -12.23 -11.17 -14.69
N SER A 69 -12.14 -11.88 -13.55
CA SER A 69 -11.68 -11.31 -12.28
C SER A 69 -10.18 -10.95 -12.41
N PRO A 70 -9.78 -9.68 -12.19
CA PRO A 70 -8.37 -9.28 -12.19
C PRO A 70 -7.55 -10.11 -11.19
N VAL A 71 -8.14 -10.40 -10.04
CA VAL A 71 -7.52 -11.15 -8.95
C VAL A 71 -7.23 -12.60 -9.36
N GLU A 72 -8.21 -13.31 -9.92
CA GLU A 72 -8.03 -14.71 -10.33
C GLU A 72 -6.99 -14.85 -11.44
N SER A 73 -7.01 -13.90 -12.39
CA SER A 73 -6.10 -13.84 -13.53
C SER A 73 -4.65 -13.62 -13.08
N LEU A 74 -4.43 -12.74 -12.10
CA LEU A 74 -3.10 -12.45 -11.57
C LEU A 74 -2.61 -13.51 -10.59
N LEU A 75 -3.46 -14.02 -9.70
CA LEU A 75 -3.04 -15.00 -8.72
C LEU A 75 -2.57 -16.28 -9.39
N ASN A 76 -3.34 -16.95 -10.28
CA ASN A 76 -2.95 -18.19 -10.98
C ASN A 76 -1.81 -19.01 -10.30
N GLY A 77 -2.02 -19.43 -9.04
CA GLY A 77 -1.05 -20.21 -8.24
C GLY A 77 0.13 -19.46 -7.58
N ALA A 78 0.23 -18.13 -7.65
CA ALA A 78 1.23 -17.34 -6.94
C ALA A 78 0.95 -17.30 -5.43
N ASP A 79 2.01 -17.54 -4.67
CA ASP A 79 2.05 -17.39 -3.23
C ASP A 79 3.25 -16.52 -2.84
N GLY A 80 3.10 -15.74 -1.76
CA GLY A 80 4.12 -14.78 -1.33
C GLY A 80 5.47 -15.43 -1.01
N LYS A 81 5.48 -16.68 -0.54
CA LYS A 81 6.73 -17.38 -0.19
C LYS A 81 7.54 -17.72 -1.44
N THR A 82 6.89 -18.26 -2.47
CA THR A 82 7.54 -18.52 -3.76
C THR A 82 8.07 -17.23 -4.40
N ILE A 83 7.33 -16.13 -4.28
CA ILE A 83 7.82 -14.82 -4.76
C ILE A 83 9.06 -14.38 -3.96
N PHE A 84 9.06 -14.46 -2.63
CA PHE A 84 10.24 -14.11 -1.84
C PHE A 84 11.43 -15.01 -2.13
N SER A 85 11.24 -16.32 -2.25
CA SER A 85 12.33 -17.23 -2.64
C SER A 85 12.89 -16.88 -4.02
N LYS A 86 12.06 -16.38 -4.96
CA LYS A 86 12.56 -15.89 -6.25
C LYS A 86 13.37 -14.62 -6.07
N LEU A 87 12.86 -13.63 -5.34
CA LEU A 87 13.54 -12.36 -5.06
C LEU A 87 14.89 -12.59 -4.35
N GLU A 88 14.95 -13.49 -3.36
CA GLU A 88 16.19 -13.86 -2.67
C GLU A 88 17.26 -14.42 -3.62
N ASN A 89 16.86 -15.21 -4.62
CA ASN A 89 17.79 -15.76 -5.61
C ASN A 89 18.25 -14.74 -6.65
N GLU A 90 17.46 -13.68 -6.86
CA GLU A 90 17.71 -12.62 -7.83
C GLU A 90 18.38 -11.40 -7.18
N GLN A 91 18.44 -11.32 -5.85
CA GLN A 91 19.03 -10.21 -5.12
C GLN A 91 20.51 -10.06 -5.48
N GLU A 92 20.87 -8.88 -5.99
CA GLU A 92 22.24 -8.50 -6.22
C GLU A 92 22.77 -7.68 -5.03
N GLY A 93 23.79 -8.20 -4.35
CA GLY A 93 24.37 -7.56 -3.18
C GLY A 93 23.62 -7.88 -1.88
N GLU A 94 24.09 -7.29 -0.78
CA GLU A 94 23.54 -7.47 0.56
C GLU A 94 23.28 -6.09 1.16
N PRO A 95 22.17 -5.89 1.88
CA PRO A 95 21.91 -4.61 2.53
C PRO A 95 22.97 -4.33 3.60
N GLU A 96 23.28 -3.05 3.82
CA GLU A 96 24.09 -2.67 4.97
C GLU A 96 23.34 -3.02 6.27
N GLU A 97 23.91 -3.89 7.10
CA GLU A 97 23.22 -4.35 8.31
C GLU A 97 23.08 -3.24 9.36
N GLY A 98 24.11 -2.40 9.55
CA GLY A 98 24.12 -1.29 10.52
C GLY A 98 24.09 -1.74 11.99
N SER A 99 24.01 -0.79 12.92
CA SER A 99 23.77 -1.06 14.35
C SER A 99 22.28 -0.93 14.68
N TRP A 100 21.78 -1.68 15.66
CA TRP A 100 20.39 -1.55 16.09
C TRP A 100 20.10 -0.12 16.56
N PRO A 101 19.06 0.55 16.02
CA PRO A 101 18.79 1.94 16.34
C PRO A 101 18.24 2.11 17.75
N GLY A 102 18.38 3.32 18.28
CA GLY A 102 17.51 3.81 19.34
C GLY A 102 16.11 4.13 18.80
N GLN A 103 15.48 5.16 19.36
CA GLN A 103 14.20 5.62 18.83
C GLN A 103 14.38 6.38 17.52
N LEU A 104 13.78 5.88 16.42
CA LEU A 104 13.82 6.55 15.13
C LEU A 104 12.72 7.63 15.02
N PRO A 105 13.07 8.90 14.70
CA PRO A 105 12.09 9.95 14.51
C PRO A 105 11.14 9.66 13.34
N GLY A 106 9.84 9.91 13.52
CA GLY A 106 8.87 9.83 12.42
C GLY A 106 8.31 8.43 12.12
N ALA A 107 8.87 7.39 12.73
CA ALA A 107 8.31 6.04 12.68
C ALA A 107 6.83 6.07 13.12
N GLY A 108 5.97 5.42 12.34
CA GLY A 108 4.55 5.26 12.68
C GLY A 108 3.70 6.48 12.32
N ARG A 109 4.04 7.14 11.22
CA ARG A 109 3.25 8.27 10.68
C ARG A 109 3.11 8.12 9.17
N TYR A 110 1.89 8.33 8.68
CA TYR A 110 1.64 8.49 7.25
C TYR A 110 2.36 9.72 6.70
N THR A 111 3.07 9.52 5.60
CA THR A 111 3.82 10.51 4.87
C THR A 111 2.97 11.21 3.81
N LEU A 112 2.01 10.49 3.21
CA LEU A 112 1.11 10.99 2.17
C LEU A 112 -0.13 11.68 2.75
N ILE A 113 -0.52 11.31 3.97
CA ILE A 113 -1.71 11.83 4.64
C ILE A 113 -1.30 12.92 5.65
N LYS A 114 -0.76 14.03 5.14
CA LYS A 114 -0.28 15.16 5.96
C LYS A 114 -1.19 16.39 5.86
N PRO A 115 -1.59 17.01 6.99
CA PRO A 115 -2.28 18.28 6.97
C PRO A 115 -1.31 19.40 6.53
N VAL A 116 -1.68 20.17 5.51
CA VAL A 116 -0.88 21.30 5.00
C VAL A 116 -1.00 22.54 5.90
N LYS A 117 -2.07 22.65 6.71
CA LYS A 117 -2.20 23.69 7.76
C LYS A 117 -3.23 23.30 8.82
N LYS A 118 -2.87 23.25 10.11
CA LYS A 118 -3.77 23.00 11.29
C LYS A 118 -5.11 22.30 10.93
N GLY A 119 -5.05 21.03 10.51
CA GLY A 119 -6.24 20.21 10.20
C GLY A 119 -6.86 20.40 8.82
N ILE A 120 -6.22 21.15 7.92
CA ILE A 120 -6.55 21.31 6.51
C ILE A 120 -5.50 20.55 5.71
N PHE A 121 -5.91 19.51 4.99
CA PHE A 121 -5.10 18.81 3.99
C PHE A 121 -5.09 19.67 2.72
N GLY A 122 -3.90 20.00 2.21
CA GLY A 122 -3.71 21.02 1.16
C GLY A 122 -3.81 20.49 -0.26
N SER A 123 -4.22 19.23 -0.39
CA SER A 123 -4.71 18.63 -1.62
C SER A 123 -6.07 18.00 -1.35
N GLU A 124 -6.91 17.95 -2.38
CA GLU A 124 -8.20 17.29 -2.30
C GLU A 124 -8.02 15.76 -2.25
N LEU A 125 -7.46 15.22 -1.17
CA LEU A 125 -7.41 13.77 -0.92
C LEU A 125 -8.81 13.18 -1.17
N ILE A 126 -8.85 12.12 -1.97
CA ILE A 126 -10.08 11.39 -2.28
C ILE A 126 -10.04 10.04 -1.59
N ILE A 127 -11.20 9.46 -1.32
CA ILE A 127 -11.31 8.06 -0.88
C ILE A 127 -11.93 7.28 -2.01
N ALA A 128 -11.15 6.49 -2.74
CA ALA A 128 -11.69 5.57 -3.74
C ALA A 128 -12.26 4.34 -3.05
N LEU A 129 -13.36 3.80 -3.58
CA LEU A 129 -13.92 2.50 -3.17
C LEU A 129 -13.64 1.51 -4.30
N ILE A 130 -12.61 0.69 -4.13
CA ILE A 130 -12.18 -0.31 -5.12
C ILE A 130 -13.04 -1.56 -4.90
N PRO A 131 -13.56 -2.24 -5.93
CA PRO A 131 -14.42 -3.44 -5.77
C PRO A 131 -13.63 -4.70 -5.37
N ALA A 132 -12.84 -4.56 -4.30
CA ALA A 132 -11.99 -5.56 -3.68
C ALA A 132 -12.64 -6.02 -2.37
N GLY A 133 -12.83 -7.33 -2.20
CA GLY A 133 -13.34 -7.93 -0.97
C GLY A 133 -12.25 -8.06 0.09
N ASN A 134 -11.00 -8.19 -0.34
CA ASN A 134 -9.83 -8.26 0.53
C ASN A 134 -8.87 -7.08 0.27
N PRO A 135 -8.09 -6.63 1.28
CA PRO A 135 -7.17 -5.48 1.14
C PRO A 135 -6.16 -5.64 0.02
N TRP A 136 -5.59 -6.82 -0.13
CA TRP A 136 -4.53 -7.13 -1.09
C TRP A 136 -5.04 -7.24 -2.54
N GLU A 137 -6.35 -7.33 -2.77
CA GLU A 137 -6.93 -7.37 -4.10
C GLU A 137 -6.87 -6.00 -4.80
N VAL A 138 -6.70 -4.91 -4.06
CA VAL A 138 -6.65 -3.56 -4.66
C VAL A 138 -5.55 -3.45 -5.70
N PHE A 139 -4.40 -4.11 -5.51
CA PHE A 139 -3.30 -4.08 -6.46
C PHE A 139 -3.67 -4.74 -7.80
N ALA A 140 -4.54 -5.75 -7.78
CA ALA A 140 -5.05 -6.38 -9.00
C ALA A 140 -5.98 -5.44 -9.78
N TYR A 141 -6.90 -4.78 -9.07
CA TYR A 141 -7.85 -3.84 -9.70
C TYR A 141 -7.16 -2.59 -10.25
N LEU A 142 -6.07 -2.17 -9.61
CA LEU A 142 -5.29 -1.02 -10.03
C LEU A 142 -4.16 -1.38 -11.01
N ASN A 143 -3.95 -2.67 -11.30
CA ASN A 143 -2.80 -3.16 -12.05
C ASN A 143 -1.48 -2.48 -11.60
N TYR A 144 -1.27 -2.38 -10.29
CA TYR A 144 -0.22 -1.57 -9.69
C TYR A 144 1.13 -2.31 -9.70
N GLY A 145 2.19 -1.63 -10.12
CA GLY A 145 3.57 -2.10 -10.15
C GLY A 145 4.10 -2.42 -11.56
N GLY A 146 5.34 -2.92 -11.64
CA GLY A 146 6.01 -3.28 -12.90
C GLY A 146 6.80 -2.15 -13.57
N TRP A 147 7.25 -1.16 -12.80
CA TRP A 147 8.13 -0.06 -13.24
C TRP A 147 9.24 0.15 -12.22
N ASN A 148 10.42 0.67 -12.62
CA ASN A 148 11.52 1.05 -11.71
C ASN A 148 11.73 0.10 -10.51
N ASP A 149 11.91 -1.20 -10.78
CA ASP A 149 12.05 -2.28 -9.78
C ASP A 149 10.87 -2.44 -8.78
N CYS A 150 9.80 -1.64 -8.91
CA CYS A 150 8.52 -1.86 -8.27
C CYS A 150 7.96 -3.22 -8.73
N PRO A 151 7.64 -4.13 -7.80
CA PRO A 151 7.20 -5.49 -8.14
C PRO A 151 6.02 -5.51 -9.12
N GLU A 152 5.89 -6.56 -9.93
CA GLU A 152 4.73 -6.69 -10.80
C GLU A 152 3.42 -6.80 -10.00
N PRO A 153 2.25 -6.45 -10.58
CA PRO A 153 0.95 -6.55 -9.89
C PRO A 153 0.69 -7.91 -9.24
N ARG A 154 1.12 -9.01 -9.89
CA ARG A 154 1.03 -10.37 -9.34
C ARG A 154 1.81 -10.53 -8.04
N ALA A 155 3.01 -9.96 -7.96
CA ALA A 155 3.84 -10.00 -6.77
C ALA A 155 3.22 -9.18 -5.64
N HIS A 156 2.71 -7.97 -5.92
CA HIS A 156 1.98 -7.16 -4.93
C HIS A 156 0.81 -7.94 -4.31
N VAL A 157 -0.05 -8.53 -5.14
CA VAL A 157 -1.21 -9.31 -4.67
C VAL A 157 -0.77 -10.49 -3.79
N ALA A 158 0.23 -11.26 -4.22
CA ALA A 158 0.68 -12.45 -3.48
C ALA A 158 1.39 -12.11 -2.16
N ILE A 159 2.28 -11.12 -2.15
CA ILE A 159 3.02 -10.67 -0.98
C ILE A 159 2.08 -10.01 0.03
N HIS A 160 1.22 -9.09 -0.40
CA HIS A 160 0.28 -8.42 0.50
C HIS A 160 -0.79 -9.37 1.02
N ARG A 161 -1.15 -10.42 0.28
CA ARG A 161 -1.99 -11.50 0.83
C ARG A 161 -1.30 -12.19 2.00
N MET A 162 -0.05 -12.59 1.82
CA MET A 162 0.74 -13.24 2.89
C MET A 162 0.89 -12.31 4.10
N TRP A 163 1.22 -11.05 3.89
CA TRP A 163 1.34 -10.07 4.98
C TRP A 163 0.01 -9.71 5.64
N ASN A 164 -1.10 -9.76 4.89
CA ASN A 164 -2.43 -9.63 5.49
C ASN A 164 -2.77 -10.82 6.38
N GLU A 165 -2.45 -12.04 5.95
CA GLU A 165 -2.65 -13.25 6.75
C GLU A 165 -1.78 -13.25 8.02
N GLU A 166 -0.55 -12.76 7.96
CA GLU A 166 0.41 -12.78 9.08
C GLU A 166 0.31 -11.56 10.02
N TYR A 167 0.20 -10.35 9.46
CA TYR A 167 0.26 -9.09 10.22
C TYR A 167 -1.06 -8.28 10.17
N GLY A 168 -2.02 -8.69 9.33
CA GLY A 168 -3.22 -7.91 9.06
C GLY A 168 -2.96 -6.67 8.21
N ALA A 169 -1.89 -6.63 7.42
CA ALA A 169 -1.52 -5.48 6.60
C ALA A 169 -2.66 -5.07 5.64
N GLU A 170 -2.97 -3.77 5.62
CA GLU A 170 -4.05 -3.17 4.85
C GLU A 170 -3.53 -1.92 4.13
N PRO A 171 -3.58 -1.85 2.78
CA PRO A 171 -3.22 -0.63 2.07
C PRO A 171 -4.22 0.48 2.42
N VAL A 172 -3.68 1.64 2.80
CA VAL A 172 -4.46 2.82 3.22
C VAL A 172 -4.36 3.93 2.19
N THR A 173 -3.17 4.14 1.61
CA THR A 173 -2.94 5.18 0.62
C THR A 173 -1.83 4.79 -0.34
N LEU A 174 -1.94 5.30 -1.56
CA LEU A 174 -1.04 4.96 -2.65
C LEU A 174 -0.95 6.11 -3.66
N THR A 175 0.24 6.31 -4.22
CA THR A 175 0.55 7.19 -5.36
C THR A 175 1.15 6.34 -6.49
N HIS A 176 1.81 6.95 -7.48
CA HIS A 176 2.52 6.22 -8.53
C HIS A 176 3.78 5.47 -8.05
N ASP A 177 4.28 5.80 -6.86
CA ASP A 177 5.62 5.43 -6.40
C ASP A 177 5.67 5.20 -4.89
N THR A 178 4.58 5.44 -4.17
CA THR A 178 4.52 5.35 -2.71
C THR A 178 3.32 4.54 -2.29
N LEU A 179 3.51 3.63 -1.33
CA LEU A 179 2.45 2.82 -0.71
C LEU A 179 2.58 2.91 0.80
N GLU A 180 1.47 3.18 1.49
CA GLU A 180 1.42 3.13 2.95
C GLU A 180 0.30 2.22 3.44
N CYS A 181 0.64 1.36 4.40
CA CYS A 181 -0.27 0.36 4.95
C CYS A 181 -0.54 0.63 6.43
N ARG A 182 -1.72 0.21 6.91
CA ARG A 182 -2.01 -0.01 8.32
C ARG A 182 -1.75 -1.47 8.66
N VAL A 183 -1.18 -1.72 9.83
CA VAL A 183 -0.76 -3.05 10.28
C VAL A 183 -1.22 -3.25 11.73
N PRO A 184 -2.33 -3.95 11.96
CA PRO A 184 -2.88 -4.14 13.30
C PRO A 184 -1.99 -4.99 14.22
N ASN A 185 -1.24 -5.94 13.66
CA ASN A 185 -0.41 -6.88 14.42
C ASN A 185 1.06 -6.76 14.02
N PRO A 186 1.76 -5.66 14.34
CA PRO A 186 3.16 -5.50 13.97
C PRO A 186 4.07 -6.46 14.74
N PRO A 187 5.30 -6.72 14.26
CA PRO A 187 6.27 -7.51 15.01
C PRO A 187 6.52 -6.90 16.38
N SER A 188 6.58 -7.76 17.41
CA SER A 188 6.70 -7.33 18.82
C SER A 188 8.06 -7.67 19.45
N ASP A 189 8.91 -8.36 18.69
CA ASP A 189 10.27 -8.72 19.07
C ASP A 189 11.26 -8.43 17.94
N LYS A 190 12.55 -8.34 18.27
CA LYS A 190 13.60 -7.98 17.31
C LYS A 190 13.74 -9.02 16.19
N ASP A 191 13.61 -10.31 16.48
CA ASP A 191 13.84 -11.36 15.48
C ASP A 191 12.72 -11.35 14.44
N SER A 192 11.46 -11.18 14.86
CA SER A 192 10.35 -11.00 13.92
C SER A 192 10.46 -9.69 13.13
N ALA A 193 10.88 -8.60 13.75
CA ALA A 193 11.12 -7.34 13.06
C ALA A 193 12.22 -7.44 12.01
N MET A 194 13.31 -8.18 12.28
CA MET A 194 14.39 -8.38 11.32
C MET A 194 13.96 -9.29 10.16
N ARG A 195 13.23 -10.38 10.42
CA ARG A 195 12.68 -11.20 9.33
C ARG A 195 11.80 -10.39 8.39
N LEU A 196 10.95 -9.52 8.95
CA LEU A 196 10.10 -8.64 8.17
C LEU A 196 10.92 -7.56 7.44
N ALA A 197 11.98 -7.03 8.06
CA ALA A 197 12.88 -6.07 7.42
C ALA A 197 13.56 -6.67 6.17
N HIS A 198 14.03 -7.91 6.23
CA HIS A 198 14.57 -8.61 5.05
C HIS A 198 13.52 -8.74 3.94
N GLN A 199 12.29 -9.15 4.28
CA GLN A 199 11.20 -9.21 3.30
C GLN A 199 10.90 -7.84 2.68
N HIS A 200 10.86 -6.79 3.50
CA HIS A 200 10.63 -5.42 3.02
C HIS A 200 11.75 -4.95 2.10
N TYR A 201 13.01 -5.27 2.42
CA TYR A 201 14.16 -4.94 1.56
C TYR A 201 14.07 -5.64 0.20
N LEU A 202 13.79 -6.95 0.19
CA LEU A 202 13.59 -7.73 -1.04
C LEU A 202 12.44 -7.18 -1.90
N TYR A 203 11.39 -6.67 -1.26
CA TYR A 203 10.22 -6.13 -1.93
C TYR A 203 10.42 -4.68 -2.43
N CYS A 204 11.23 -3.89 -1.74
CA CYS A 204 11.43 -2.48 -1.99
C CYS A 204 12.76 -2.04 -1.34
N TYR A 205 13.88 -2.23 -2.04
CA TYR A 205 15.21 -1.99 -1.49
C TYR A 205 15.48 -0.50 -1.23
N ASP A 206 14.87 0.39 -2.02
CA ASP A 206 15.02 1.85 -1.93
C ASP A 206 14.72 2.42 -0.55
N ILE A 207 13.79 1.82 0.22
CA ILE A 207 13.50 2.30 1.59
C ILE A 207 14.68 2.12 2.54
N VAL A 208 15.64 1.25 2.21
CA VAL A 208 16.91 1.12 2.93
C VAL A 208 17.96 1.94 2.22
N ASP A 209 18.25 1.64 0.94
CA ASP A 209 19.40 2.19 0.22
C ASP A 209 19.34 3.72 0.05
N GLN A 210 18.12 4.28 -0.03
CA GLN A 210 17.87 5.72 -0.14
C GLN A 210 17.06 6.28 1.03
N GLY A 211 16.65 5.43 1.97
CA GLY A 211 15.75 5.78 3.06
C GLY A 211 16.42 5.69 4.43
N VAL A 212 16.19 4.57 5.12
CA VAL A 212 16.65 4.37 6.51
C VAL A 212 18.10 3.90 6.59
N GLU A 213 18.81 3.81 5.47
CA GLU A 213 20.24 3.55 5.30
C GLU A 213 20.71 2.13 5.65
N THR A 214 20.09 1.47 6.64
CA THR A 214 20.51 0.13 7.08
C THR A 214 19.34 -0.79 7.40
N LEU A 215 19.57 -2.10 7.31
CA LEU A 215 18.56 -3.10 7.61
C LEU A 215 18.13 -3.08 9.08
N ASN A 216 19.06 -2.86 10.01
CA ASN A 216 18.71 -2.71 11.43
C ASN A 216 17.88 -1.45 11.67
N ASN A 217 18.12 -0.36 10.94
CA ASN A 217 17.24 0.82 11.02
C ASN A 217 15.83 0.48 10.53
N LEU A 218 15.69 -0.24 9.42
CA LEU A 218 14.39 -0.71 8.94
C LEU A 218 13.68 -1.58 9.97
N GLY A 219 14.36 -2.58 10.54
CA GLY A 219 13.82 -3.41 11.63
C GLY A 219 13.36 -2.59 12.84
N GLY A 220 14.13 -1.56 13.22
CA GLY A 220 13.74 -0.61 14.26
C GLY A 220 12.48 0.19 13.93
N THR A 221 12.23 0.54 12.66
CA THR A 221 10.98 1.21 12.26
C THR A 221 9.76 0.30 12.31
N LEU A 222 9.94 -1.01 12.12
CA LEU A 222 8.87 -2.01 12.06
C LEU A 222 8.44 -2.51 13.44
N LEU A 223 9.37 -2.55 14.40
CA LEU A 223 9.12 -3.04 15.75
C LEU A 223 8.03 -2.23 16.46
N ASN A 224 6.95 -2.91 16.85
CA ASN A 224 5.76 -2.35 17.52
C ASN A 224 5.06 -1.22 16.75
N ASN A 225 5.22 -1.17 15.43
CA ASN A 225 4.75 -0.05 14.63
C ASN A 225 3.67 -0.44 13.62
N ASN A 226 2.53 0.24 13.66
CA ASN A 226 1.33 -0.12 12.92
C ASN A 226 1.21 0.51 11.53
N ILE A 227 2.29 1.12 11.02
CA ILE A 227 2.33 1.73 9.70
C ILE A 227 3.56 1.24 8.96
N TRP A 228 3.35 0.74 7.75
CA TRP A 228 4.42 0.46 6.80
C TRP A 228 4.44 1.50 5.69
N TYR A 229 5.64 1.75 5.16
CA TYR A 229 5.93 2.71 4.12
C TYR A 229 6.83 2.06 3.08
N PHE A 230 6.48 2.26 1.82
CA PHE A 230 7.26 1.83 0.67
C PHE A 230 7.35 2.99 -0.32
N TRP A 231 8.52 3.16 -0.93
CA TRP A 231 8.77 4.15 -1.97
C TRP A 231 9.78 3.60 -2.97
N TRP A 232 9.53 3.83 -4.26
CA TRP A 232 10.38 3.44 -5.38
C TRP A 232 10.78 4.70 -6.18
N ASP A 233 12.06 4.82 -6.57
CA ASP A 233 12.57 5.96 -7.37
C ASP A 233 12.14 5.91 -8.85
#